data_AF-A0A3A9XY85-F1
#
_entry.id   AF-A0A3A9XY85-F1
#
_cell.length_a   1.000
_cell.length_b   1.000
_cell.length_c   1.000
_cell.angle_alpha   90.00
_cell.angle_beta   90.00
_cell.angle_gamma   90.00
#
_symmetry.space_group_name_H-M   'P 1'
#
loop_
_entity.id
_entity.type
_entity.pdbx_description
1 polymer ?
#
loop_
_entity_poly.entity_id
_entity_poly.type
_entity_poly.pdbx_seq_one_letter_code
_entity_poly.pdbx_strand_id
1 'polypeptide(L)'
;MQSVGPYRFTHMLGICPVGKAWAAIDGQGRFVTVAVLDAAAANTPGWRESFAGIANSMSQMPDGLTFSYADFAAAEPWVAYPAEVGPGAEKLFQALGQECQPVPTEEDGKPSPVSGVPQQVSGSPVSGTPQQVSGPPVSGAPQPTSGAGAPWAMQTTALPTVPSVEGWAHPPVAQPAPAVPPISTPSDPFDTSGETRIAPVSRPPRNRTWLWIGAVVLAAVLAGGAGLLGGGALGGETPNDPSTSASPPLYEATQLSLNKAKFDAELAPIAEPWLPELGGCALDTEVGGPELPAGEKRHVFCRYLSLSVHFALYESLDKKNAARTHRQQMGVVNRALAPGLREAAKATGGASGAPGSYVEYAGNGHDGRPVCGVWWDRDDSATAVYFETPCAAGIAGNWDALRDVWKRTS
;
A
#
# COMPACT_ATOMS: atom_id res chain seq x y z
N MET A 1 21.53 28.95 15.52
CA MET A 1 21.52 27.82 14.57
C MET A 1 20.53 26.80 15.09
N GLN A 2 19.52 26.47 14.30
CA GLN A 2 18.56 25.42 14.64
C GLN A 2 19.25 24.06 14.55
N SER A 3 18.86 23.13 15.42
CA SER A 3 19.42 21.78 15.46
C SER A 3 18.30 20.78 15.69
N VAL A 4 18.47 19.58 15.15
CA VAL A 4 17.61 18.44 15.46
C VAL A 4 18.49 17.24 15.81
N GLY A 5 18.26 16.66 16.99
CA GLY A 5 19.13 15.60 17.52
C GLY A 5 20.62 16.02 17.51
N PRO A 6 21.52 15.20 16.93
CA PRO A 6 22.95 15.52 16.86
C PRO A 6 23.34 16.43 15.67
N TYR A 7 22.38 16.92 14.88
CA TYR A 7 22.64 17.64 13.63
C TYR A 7 22.47 19.15 13.80
N ARG A 8 23.46 19.91 13.33
CA ARG A 8 23.44 21.38 13.34
C ARG A 8 23.13 21.89 11.93
N PHE A 9 22.00 22.57 11.75
CA PHE A 9 21.59 23.06 10.44
C PHE A 9 22.46 24.25 10.00
N THR A 10 22.87 24.23 8.73
CA THR A 10 23.68 25.28 8.12
C THR A 10 22.80 26.18 7.25
N HIS A 11 22.05 25.62 6.32
CA HIS A 11 21.10 26.32 5.47
C HIS A 11 19.94 25.41 5.07
N MET A 12 18.82 26.02 4.69
CA MET A 12 17.65 25.30 4.20
C MET A 12 17.84 25.01 2.71
N LEU A 13 17.56 23.77 2.31
CA LEU A 13 17.66 23.33 0.92
C LEU A 13 16.32 23.49 0.18
N GLY A 14 15.21 23.16 0.86
CA GLY A 14 13.88 23.29 0.28
C GLY A 14 12.77 23.30 1.31
N ILE A 15 11.65 23.93 0.93
CA ILE A 15 10.40 23.98 1.70
C ILE A 15 9.39 23.08 0.99
N CYS A 16 8.83 22.13 1.72
CA CYS A 16 7.85 21.17 1.22
C CYS A 16 6.52 21.38 1.99
N PRO A 17 5.35 21.01 1.44
CA PRO A 17 4.06 21.25 2.10
C PRO A 17 3.91 20.67 3.52
N VAL A 18 4.66 19.60 3.83
CA VAL A 18 4.57 18.88 5.11
C VAL A 18 5.87 18.89 5.91
N GLY A 19 6.89 19.63 5.46
CA GLY A 19 8.21 19.59 6.08
C GLY A 19 9.26 20.41 5.36
N LYS A 20 10.51 20.25 5.81
CA LYS A 20 11.65 21.03 5.32
C LYS A 20 12.86 20.13 5.09
N ALA A 21 13.60 20.41 4.04
CA ALA A 21 14.91 19.81 3.78
C ALA A 21 16.01 20.80 4.17
N TRP A 22 17.01 20.31 4.90
CA TRP A 22 18.12 21.11 5.43
C TRP A 22 19.45 20.52 5.05
N ALA A 23 20.44 21.39 4.81
CA ALA A 23 21.83 21.02 4.91
C ALA A 23 22.26 21.13 6.38
N ALA A 24 23.02 20.15 6.86
CA ALA A 24 23.46 20.10 8.24
C ALA A 24 24.87 19.53 8.37
N ILE A 25 25.42 19.68 9.57
CA ILE A 25 26.68 19.07 9.98
C ILE A 25 26.38 18.13 11.16
N ASP A 26 26.87 16.89 11.09
CA ASP A 26 26.73 15.91 12.17
C ASP A 26 27.73 16.13 13.32
N GLY A 27 27.64 15.32 14.38
CA GLY A 27 28.55 15.42 15.54
C GLY A 27 30.03 15.16 15.22
N GLN A 28 30.34 14.63 14.04
CA GLN A 28 31.71 14.36 13.57
C GLN A 28 32.22 15.44 12.60
N GLY A 29 31.41 16.46 12.29
CA GLY A 29 31.78 17.51 11.34
C GLY A 29 31.51 17.15 9.88
N ARG A 30 30.80 16.05 9.59
CA ARG A 30 30.47 15.64 8.21
C ARG A 30 29.21 16.34 7.73
N PHE A 31 29.17 16.65 6.43
CA PHE A 31 27.99 17.23 5.79
C PHE A 31 26.93 16.16 5.55
N VAL A 32 25.68 16.49 5.89
CA VAL A 32 24.51 15.65 5.67
C VAL A 32 23.35 16.50 5.16
N THR A 33 22.36 15.86 4.56
CA THR A 33 21.04 16.46 4.32
C THR A 33 20.03 15.88 5.32
N VAL A 34 19.15 16.70 5.87
CA VAL A 34 18.17 16.28 6.88
C VAL A 34 16.76 16.66 6.43
N ALA A 35 15.90 15.67 6.29
CA ALA A 35 14.47 15.87 6.10
C ALA A 35 13.80 15.94 7.48
N VAL A 36 13.00 16.97 7.71
CA VAL A 36 12.26 17.17 8.97
C VAL A 36 10.77 17.31 8.63
N LEU A 37 9.95 16.39 9.15
CA LEU A 37 8.50 16.46 9.07
C LEU A 37 8.00 17.50 10.08
N ASP A 38 7.25 18.50 9.60
CA ASP A 38 6.77 19.59 10.45
C ASP A 38 5.83 19.06 11.54
N ALA A 39 5.87 19.63 12.75
CA ALA A 39 5.06 19.18 13.88
C ALA A 39 3.54 19.08 13.56
N ALA A 40 3.01 20.02 12.78
CA ALA A 40 1.60 20.01 12.38
C ALA A 40 1.25 18.79 11.50
N ALA A 41 2.11 18.47 10.53
CA ALA A 41 1.96 17.28 9.71
C ALA A 41 2.15 16.02 10.57
N ALA A 42 3.16 16.00 11.44
CA ALA A 42 3.43 14.88 12.33
C ALA A 42 2.30 14.58 13.34
N ASN A 43 1.47 15.57 13.68
CA ASN A 43 0.29 15.39 14.54
C ASN A 43 -0.96 14.98 13.75
N THR A 44 -0.89 14.98 12.42
CA THR A 44 -1.98 14.50 11.56
C THR A 44 -1.83 12.99 11.35
N PRO A 45 -2.87 12.18 11.61
CA PRO A 45 -2.78 10.72 11.48
C PRO A 45 -2.26 10.27 10.12
N GLY A 46 -1.36 9.28 10.10
CA GLY A 46 -0.82 8.66 8.89
C GLY A 46 0.47 9.30 8.35
N TRP A 47 0.78 10.55 8.68
CA TRP A 47 1.99 11.22 8.17
C TRP A 47 3.28 10.67 8.78
N ARG A 48 3.28 10.34 10.07
CA ARG A 48 4.45 9.74 10.73
C ARG A 48 4.78 8.38 10.13
N GLU A 49 3.76 7.54 9.99
CA GLU A 49 3.86 6.20 9.44
C GLU A 49 4.30 6.24 7.98
N SER A 50 3.75 7.17 7.19
CA SER A 50 4.15 7.35 5.79
C SER A 50 5.59 7.85 5.68
N PHE A 51 5.99 8.85 6.46
CA PHE A 51 7.34 9.40 6.47
C PHE A 51 8.37 8.33 6.85
N ALA A 52 8.12 7.57 7.92
CA ALA A 52 8.97 6.46 8.34
C ALA A 52 8.97 5.31 7.32
N GLY A 53 7.81 4.94 6.79
CA GLY A 53 7.64 3.85 5.82
C GLY A 53 8.41 4.11 4.53
N ILE A 54 8.30 5.32 3.96
CA ILE A 54 9.03 5.69 2.75
C ILE A 54 10.54 5.77 3.03
N ALA A 55 10.96 6.37 4.15
CA ALA A 55 12.39 6.43 4.50
C ALA A 55 13.01 5.02 4.62
N ASN A 56 12.30 4.07 5.24
CA ASN A 56 12.72 2.67 5.36
C ASN A 56 12.68 1.92 4.02
N SER A 57 11.66 2.15 3.19
CA SER A 57 11.59 1.55 1.85
C SER A 57 12.74 2.03 0.97
N MET A 58 13.07 3.33 1.04
CA MET A 58 14.19 3.90 0.30
C MET A 58 15.55 3.33 0.72
N SER A 59 15.74 2.96 1.98
CA SER A 59 17.01 2.37 2.45
C SER A 59 17.16 0.88 2.13
N GLN A 60 16.09 0.20 1.75
CA GLN A 60 16.08 -1.23 1.43
C GLN A 60 16.23 -1.53 -0.07
N MET A 61 16.07 -0.53 -0.95
CA MET A 61 16.27 -0.71 -2.39
C MET A 61 17.76 -0.93 -2.72
N PRO A 62 18.11 -1.82 -3.67
CA PRO A 62 19.51 -2.08 -4.06
C PRO A 62 20.30 -0.83 -4.47
N ASP A 63 19.62 0.12 -5.13
CA ASP A 63 20.14 1.44 -5.50
C ASP A 63 19.46 2.57 -4.70
N GLY A 64 19.00 2.22 -3.50
CA GLY A 64 18.23 3.08 -2.60
C GLY A 64 19.08 4.14 -1.90
N LEU A 65 18.40 5.05 -1.21
CA LEU A 65 19.05 6.05 -0.37
C LEU A 65 19.10 5.55 1.07
N THR A 66 20.26 5.07 1.49
CA THR A 66 20.50 4.70 2.88
C THR A 66 20.65 5.96 3.73
N PHE A 67 19.80 6.10 4.75
CA PHE A 67 19.97 7.16 5.74
C PHE A 67 21.02 6.77 6.79
N SER A 68 21.74 7.75 7.32
CA SER A 68 22.73 7.55 8.39
C SER A 68 22.07 7.37 9.76
N TYR A 69 21.00 8.14 10.01
CA TYR A 69 20.24 8.08 11.25
C TYR A 69 18.83 8.66 11.04
N ALA A 70 17.88 8.22 11.85
CA ALA A 70 16.52 8.74 11.87
C ALA A 70 15.96 8.71 13.29
N ASP A 71 15.06 9.63 13.60
CA ASP A 71 14.21 9.56 14.79
C ASP A 71 12.77 9.84 14.37
N PHE A 72 11.99 8.76 14.23
CA PHE A 72 10.59 8.82 13.84
C PHE A 72 9.65 9.13 15.02
N ALA A 73 10.16 9.02 16.26
CA ALA A 73 9.41 9.23 17.49
C ALA A 73 9.50 10.68 18.00
N ALA A 74 10.46 11.47 17.50
CA ALA A 74 10.59 12.88 17.81
C ALA A 74 9.28 13.67 17.58
N ALA A 75 9.09 14.77 18.31
CA ALA A 75 7.95 15.66 18.10
C ALA A 75 7.85 16.15 16.63
N GLU A 76 9.00 16.39 16.02
CA GLU A 76 9.19 16.60 14.57
C GLU A 76 10.07 15.46 14.04
N PRO A 77 9.49 14.39 13.46
CA PRO A 77 10.25 13.28 12.91
C PRO A 77 11.29 13.74 11.89
N TRP A 78 12.45 13.10 11.90
CA TRP A 78 13.53 13.49 10.99
C TRP A 78 14.38 12.30 10.53
N VAL A 79 14.99 12.47 9.36
CA VAL A 79 15.89 11.49 8.73
C VAL A 79 17.10 12.22 8.15
N ALA A 80 18.31 11.73 8.42
CA ALA A 80 19.55 12.30 7.93
C ALA A 80 20.23 11.39 6.89
N TYR A 81 20.56 11.95 5.74
CA TYR A 81 21.24 11.27 4.63
C TYR A 81 22.67 11.81 4.44
N PRO A 82 23.65 10.96 4.10
CA PRO A 82 24.98 11.43 3.74
C PRO A 82 24.91 12.37 2.52
N ALA A 83 25.64 13.48 2.55
CA ALA A 83 25.62 14.46 1.46
C ALA A 83 26.19 13.87 0.14
N GLU A 84 27.03 12.83 0.24
CA GLU A 84 27.65 12.14 -0.89
C GLU A 84 26.64 11.41 -1.78
N VAL A 85 25.46 11.07 -1.24
CA VAL A 85 24.38 10.38 -1.99
C VAL A 85 23.45 11.40 -2.69
N GLY A 86 23.73 12.70 -2.55
CA GLY A 86 22.98 13.79 -3.15
C GLY A 86 21.82 14.30 -2.28
N PRO A 87 20.74 14.83 -2.88
CA PRO A 87 19.64 15.51 -2.17
C PRO A 87 18.69 14.48 -1.53
N GLY A 88 19.20 13.71 -0.57
CA GLY A 88 18.46 12.62 0.08
C GLY A 88 17.20 13.10 0.79
N ALA A 89 17.30 14.23 1.48
CA ALA A 89 16.17 14.84 2.20
C ALA A 89 15.03 15.26 1.25
N GLU A 90 15.34 15.92 0.14
CA GLU A 90 14.35 16.35 -0.86
C GLU A 90 13.75 15.14 -1.58
N LYS A 91 14.57 14.13 -1.92
CA LYS A 91 14.10 12.88 -2.54
C LYS A 91 13.12 12.12 -1.64
N LEU A 92 13.29 12.15 -0.31
CA LEU A 92 12.32 11.57 0.62
C LEU A 92 10.94 12.25 0.52
N PHE A 93 10.90 13.58 0.51
CA PHE A 93 9.65 14.31 0.33
C PHE A 93 9.04 14.09 -1.06
N GLN A 94 9.86 14.04 -2.11
CA GLN A 94 9.39 13.70 -3.45
C GLN A 94 8.76 12.30 -3.50
N ALA A 95 9.35 11.32 -2.82
CA ALA A 95 8.80 9.96 -2.72
C ALA A 95 7.48 9.91 -1.92
N LEU A 96 7.26 10.85 -0.99
CA LEU A 96 5.98 11.10 -0.32
C LEU A 96 4.97 11.85 -1.20
N GLY A 97 5.30 12.11 -2.46
CA GLY A 97 4.47 12.88 -3.39
C GLY A 97 4.44 14.38 -3.08
N GLN A 98 5.44 14.88 -2.35
CA GLN A 98 5.56 16.29 -1.96
C GLN A 98 6.64 16.97 -2.80
N GLU A 99 6.25 17.97 -3.56
CA GLU A 99 7.21 18.81 -4.29
C GLU A 99 7.81 19.84 -3.35
N CYS A 100 9.13 19.81 -3.18
CA CYS A 100 9.85 20.81 -2.41
C CYS A 100 10.27 21.96 -3.32
N GLN A 101 9.93 23.20 -2.93
CA GLN A 101 10.45 24.38 -3.58
C GLN A 101 11.87 24.65 -3.09
N PRO A 102 12.88 24.74 -3.98
CA PRO A 102 14.24 25.08 -3.57
C PRO A 102 14.25 26.49 -2.97
N VAL A 103 15.00 26.67 -1.89
CA VAL A 103 15.22 28.02 -1.36
C VAL A 103 16.14 28.76 -2.32
N PRO A 104 15.76 29.96 -2.83
CA PRO A 104 16.63 30.75 -3.68
C PRO A 104 17.96 30.97 -2.97
N THR A 105 19.00 30.31 -3.47
CA THR A 105 20.36 30.56 -3.01
C THR A 105 20.74 31.88 -3.67
N GLU A 106 21.02 32.91 -2.88
CA GLU A 106 21.50 34.20 -3.41
C GLU A 106 22.87 33.98 -4.08
N GLU A 107 22.85 33.52 -5.33
CA GLU A 107 23.98 33.47 -6.26
C GLU A 107 24.34 34.90 -6.69
N ASP A 108 24.71 35.78 -5.75
CA ASP A 108 25.29 37.09 -6.10
C ASP A 108 26.04 37.75 -4.93
N GLY A 109 26.81 36.98 -4.17
CA GLY A 109 28.03 37.44 -3.49
C GLY A 109 27.98 38.71 -2.61
N LYS A 110 26.82 39.19 -2.17
CA LYS A 110 26.68 40.34 -1.26
C LYS A 110 25.91 39.91 -0.01
N PRO A 111 26.53 39.96 1.18
CA PRO A 111 25.81 39.66 2.41
C PRO A 111 24.78 40.75 2.67
N SER A 112 23.49 40.43 2.49
CA SER A 112 22.41 41.22 3.07
C SER A 112 22.34 40.89 4.58
N PRO A 113 22.55 41.86 5.49
CA PRO A 113 22.40 41.60 6.91
C PRO A 113 20.93 41.33 7.23
N VAL A 114 20.61 40.11 7.64
CA VAL A 114 19.33 39.79 8.29
C VAL A 114 19.37 40.38 9.70
N SER A 115 19.06 41.67 9.81
CA SER A 115 18.53 42.27 11.04
C SER A 115 17.03 42.48 10.87
N GLY A 116 16.26 41.42 11.08
CA GLY A 116 14.82 41.51 11.28
C GLY A 116 14.49 41.70 12.76
N VAL A 117 14.66 42.93 13.27
CA VAL A 117 13.93 43.42 14.45
C VAL A 117 12.49 43.69 13.99
N PRO A 118 11.44 43.36 14.76
CA PRO A 118 10.06 43.68 14.36
C PRO A 118 9.89 45.20 14.21
N GLN A 119 9.48 45.66 13.03
CA GLN A 119 9.08 47.05 12.82
C GLN A 119 7.82 47.35 13.65
N GLN A 120 8.01 48.12 14.72
CA GLN A 120 6.93 48.80 15.42
C GLN A 120 6.28 49.81 14.48
N VAL A 121 5.03 49.56 14.11
CA VAL A 121 4.16 50.53 13.45
C VAL A 121 3.94 51.68 14.42
N SER A 122 4.47 52.85 14.08
CA SER A 122 4.20 54.10 14.79
C SER A 122 2.81 54.60 14.40
N GLY A 123 1.79 54.20 15.17
CA GLY A 123 0.47 54.83 15.21
C GLY A 123 0.33 55.61 16.52
N SER A 124 0.02 56.91 16.43
CA SER A 124 -0.10 57.83 17.56
C SER A 124 -1.19 57.42 18.57
N PRO A 125 -1.01 57.65 19.88
CA PRO A 125 -2.03 57.33 20.88
C PRO A 125 -3.13 58.39 20.89
N VAL A 126 -4.35 57.99 20.54
CA VAL A 126 -5.57 58.75 20.89
C VAL A 126 -6.07 58.22 22.22
N SER A 127 -5.90 59.03 23.27
CA SER A 127 -6.58 58.84 24.56
C SER A 127 -8.07 59.11 24.37
N GLY A 128 -8.87 58.04 24.34
CA GLY A 128 -10.33 58.09 24.41
C GLY A 128 -10.82 57.12 25.48
N THR A 129 -11.35 57.67 26.57
CA THR A 129 -12.01 56.97 27.67
C THR A 129 -13.17 56.07 27.20
N PRO A 130 -13.36 54.86 27.78
CA PRO A 130 -14.51 54.02 27.45
C PRO A 130 -15.77 54.51 28.17
N GLN A 131 -16.74 54.96 27.41
CA GLN A 131 -18.10 55.24 27.89
C GLN A 131 -18.91 53.94 27.83
N GLN A 132 -19.25 53.38 29.00
CA GLN A 132 -20.23 52.31 29.11
C GLN A 132 -21.61 52.82 28.67
N VAL A 133 -22.21 52.16 27.68
CA VAL A 133 -23.64 52.32 27.37
C VAL A 133 -24.29 50.94 27.45
N SER A 134 -25.05 50.76 28.53
CA SER A 134 -26.01 49.67 28.71
C SER A 134 -27.20 49.89 27.77
N GLY A 135 -27.53 48.89 26.95
CA GLY A 135 -28.74 48.85 26.14
C GLY A 135 -29.32 47.41 26.09
N PRO A 136 -30.65 47.23 26.11
CA PRO A 136 -31.30 45.92 26.28
C PRO A 136 -31.34 45.09 24.98
N PRO A 137 -31.53 43.75 25.09
CA PRO A 137 -31.52 42.85 23.93
C PRO A 137 -32.80 42.98 23.10
N VAL A 138 -32.65 43.20 21.79
CA VAL A 138 -33.74 43.11 20.81
C VAL A 138 -33.75 41.70 20.22
N SER A 139 -34.78 40.93 20.56
CA SER A 139 -35.15 39.69 19.88
C SER A 139 -35.71 40.02 18.49
N GLY A 140 -35.01 39.61 17.44
CA GLY A 140 -35.48 39.65 16.06
C GLY A 140 -35.47 38.24 15.45
N ALA A 141 -36.64 37.78 15.02
CA ALA A 141 -36.85 36.51 14.33
C ALA A 141 -36.22 36.49 12.92
N PRO A 142 -35.79 35.32 12.39
CA PRO A 142 -35.25 35.22 11.05
C PRO A 142 -36.37 35.24 10.00
N GLN A 143 -36.20 36.12 9.01
CA GLN A 143 -37.07 36.28 7.84
C GLN A 143 -36.61 35.30 6.73
N PRO A 144 -37.51 34.59 6.03
CA PRO A 144 -37.15 33.66 4.97
C PRO A 144 -36.87 34.40 3.66
N THR A 145 -35.64 34.35 3.17
CA THR A 145 -35.30 34.75 1.80
C THR A 145 -35.63 33.63 0.83
N SER A 146 -36.78 33.76 0.17
CA SER A 146 -37.07 33.07 -1.08
C SER A 146 -36.23 33.70 -2.19
N GLY A 147 -35.30 32.94 -2.76
CA GLY A 147 -34.50 33.34 -3.91
C GLY A 147 -34.41 32.18 -4.90
N ALA A 148 -35.28 32.23 -5.92
CA ALA A 148 -35.23 31.38 -7.10
C ALA A 148 -34.02 31.71 -7.97
N GLY A 149 -33.41 30.70 -8.60
CA GLY A 149 -32.43 30.90 -9.67
C GLY A 149 -31.37 29.82 -9.78
N ALA A 150 -31.75 28.59 -10.14
CA ALA A 150 -30.82 27.60 -10.67
C ALA A 150 -30.98 27.52 -12.20
N PRO A 151 -29.97 27.90 -12.99
CA PRO A 151 -29.92 27.54 -14.40
C PRO A 151 -28.62 26.78 -14.67
N TRP A 152 -28.58 25.48 -14.34
CA TRP A 152 -27.57 24.58 -14.91
C TRP A 152 -28.35 23.55 -15.73
N ALA A 153 -28.86 24.03 -16.86
CA ALA A 153 -29.34 23.16 -17.91
C ALA A 153 -28.15 22.39 -18.49
N MET A 154 -28.33 21.08 -18.61
CA MET A 154 -27.43 20.21 -19.34
C MET A 154 -27.28 20.73 -20.77
N GLN A 155 -26.07 21.13 -21.15
CA GLN A 155 -25.70 21.25 -22.54
C GLN A 155 -25.30 19.85 -23.03
N THR A 156 -26.26 19.12 -23.58
CA THR A 156 -26.01 18.00 -24.48
C THR A 156 -25.49 18.58 -25.79
N THR A 157 -24.17 18.65 -25.95
CA THR A 157 -23.57 18.96 -27.25
C THR A 157 -23.78 17.77 -28.18
N ALA A 158 -24.52 17.99 -29.26
CA ALA A 158 -24.72 17.03 -30.32
C ALA A 158 -23.38 16.66 -30.97
N LEU A 159 -23.11 15.36 -31.07
CA LEU A 159 -22.03 14.79 -31.86
C LEU A 159 -22.23 15.12 -33.35
N PRO A 160 -21.17 15.44 -34.11
CA PRO A 160 -21.29 15.61 -35.55
C PRO A 160 -21.66 14.27 -36.23
N THR A 161 -22.75 14.30 -36.97
CA THR A 161 -23.18 13.24 -37.88
C THR A 161 -22.10 13.01 -38.95
N VAL A 162 -21.45 11.86 -38.89
CA VAL A 162 -20.53 11.39 -39.94
C VAL A 162 -21.38 10.81 -41.07
N PRO A 163 -21.18 11.20 -42.35
CA PRO A 163 -21.93 10.65 -43.47
C PRO A 163 -21.64 9.16 -43.66
N SER A 164 -22.69 8.42 -44.02
CA SER A 164 -22.63 7.01 -44.39
C SER A 164 -21.80 6.85 -45.67
N VAL A 165 -20.68 6.12 -45.58
CA VAL A 165 -19.93 5.65 -46.76
C VAL A 165 -20.52 4.31 -47.16
N GLU A 166 -21.46 4.36 -48.11
CA GLU A 166 -21.83 3.20 -48.92
C GLU A 166 -20.65 2.83 -49.83
N GLY A 167 -20.34 1.53 -49.87
CA GLY A 167 -19.64 0.92 -50.99
C GLY A 167 -18.20 0.48 -50.72
N TRP A 168 -18.01 -0.60 -49.97
CA TRP A 168 -16.80 -1.41 -50.11
C TRP A 168 -17.14 -2.87 -50.43
N ALA A 169 -16.52 -3.31 -51.51
CA ALA A 169 -16.81 -4.50 -52.30
C ALA A 169 -16.41 -5.80 -51.59
N HIS A 170 -17.01 -6.88 -52.08
CA HIS A 170 -16.75 -8.26 -51.68
C HIS A 170 -15.26 -8.64 -51.79
N PRO A 171 -14.72 -9.46 -50.87
CA PRO A 171 -13.38 -10.01 -51.02
C PRO A 171 -13.35 -11.00 -52.20
N PRO A 172 -12.28 -11.00 -53.03
CA PRO A 172 -12.15 -11.96 -54.12
C PRO A 172 -11.92 -13.38 -53.59
N VAL A 173 -12.60 -14.32 -54.21
CA VAL A 173 -12.39 -15.77 -54.09
C VAL A 173 -10.93 -16.08 -54.44
N ALA A 174 -10.21 -16.72 -53.52
CA ALA A 174 -8.83 -17.17 -53.73
C ALA A 174 -8.80 -18.32 -54.74
N GLN A 175 -8.04 -18.15 -55.83
CA GLN A 175 -7.69 -19.23 -56.75
C GLN A 175 -6.53 -20.07 -56.16
N PRO A 176 -6.51 -21.40 -56.37
CA PRO A 176 -5.42 -22.26 -55.92
C PRO A 176 -4.16 -22.05 -56.78
N ALA A 177 -3.03 -21.81 -56.11
CA ALA A 177 -1.70 -21.72 -56.73
C ALA A 177 -1.13 -23.12 -57.06
N PRO A 178 -0.34 -23.26 -58.15
CA PRO A 178 0.29 -24.53 -58.52
C PRO A 178 1.44 -24.91 -57.58
N ALA A 179 1.61 -26.23 -57.38
CA ALA A 179 2.60 -26.82 -56.51
C ALA A 179 4.04 -26.56 -57.00
N VAL A 180 4.89 -26.05 -56.09
CA VAL A 180 6.33 -25.88 -56.29
C VAL A 180 7.06 -27.12 -55.77
N PRO A 181 8.04 -27.70 -56.50
CA PRO A 181 8.81 -28.86 -56.04
C PRO A 181 9.78 -28.51 -54.89
N PRO A 182 10.12 -29.47 -54.01
CA PRO A 182 10.94 -29.21 -52.84
C PRO A 182 12.41 -28.92 -53.20
N ILE A 183 12.92 -27.80 -52.68
CA ILE A 183 14.33 -27.42 -52.71
C ILE A 183 14.99 -27.99 -51.46
N SER A 184 16.06 -28.77 -51.63
CA SER A 184 16.90 -29.29 -50.55
C SER A 184 17.61 -28.16 -49.81
N THR A 185 17.39 -28.03 -48.51
CA THR A 185 18.10 -27.05 -47.66
C THR A 185 19.51 -27.54 -47.30
N PRO A 186 20.53 -26.65 -47.25
CA PRO A 186 21.86 -26.98 -46.78
C PRO A 186 21.86 -27.24 -45.26
N SER A 187 22.68 -28.19 -44.82
CA SER A 187 22.88 -28.57 -43.41
C SER A 187 23.45 -27.41 -42.57
N ASP A 188 22.85 -27.17 -41.41
CA ASP A 188 23.27 -26.18 -40.41
C ASP A 188 24.53 -26.67 -39.66
N PRO A 189 25.63 -25.89 -39.63
CA PRO A 189 26.87 -26.26 -38.92
C PRO A 189 26.80 -26.11 -37.38
N PHE A 190 25.64 -25.81 -36.79
CA PHE A 190 25.46 -25.68 -35.33
C PHE A 190 24.57 -26.76 -34.67
N ASP A 191 24.32 -27.89 -35.34
CA ASP A 191 23.63 -29.02 -34.73
C ASP A 191 24.53 -29.74 -33.69
N THR A 192 24.42 -29.35 -32.43
CA THR A 192 25.04 -30.02 -31.28
C THR A 192 24.10 -31.07 -30.68
N SER A 193 23.50 -31.95 -31.49
CA SER A 193 22.86 -33.17 -30.99
C SER A 193 23.91 -34.25 -30.66
N GLY A 194 24.76 -33.96 -29.67
CA GLY A 194 25.82 -34.83 -29.18
C GLY A 194 25.85 -34.85 -27.65
N GLU A 195 25.09 -35.78 -27.07
CA GLU A 195 25.45 -36.51 -25.84
C GLU A 195 25.79 -35.69 -24.58
N THR A 196 24.78 -35.42 -23.74
CA THR A 196 24.99 -35.18 -22.30
C THR A 196 24.40 -36.32 -21.48
N ARG A 197 25.29 -37.21 -21.04
CA ARG A 197 25.05 -38.29 -20.10
C ARG A 197 24.91 -37.73 -18.68
N ILE A 198 23.68 -37.41 -18.26
CA ILE A 198 23.37 -37.25 -16.84
C ILE A 198 22.60 -38.49 -16.37
N ALA A 199 23.25 -39.30 -15.55
CA ALA A 199 22.64 -40.46 -14.92
C ALA A 199 21.54 -40.01 -13.93
N PRO A 200 20.39 -40.70 -13.85
CA PRO A 200 19.38 -40.39 -12.85
C PRO A 200 19.94 -40.66 -11.46
N VAL A 201 20.03 -39.61 -10.63
CA VAL A 201 20.40 -39.74 -9.23
C VAL A 201 19.22 -40.32 -8.46
N SER A 202 19.41 -41.46 -7.82
CA SER A 202 18.42 -42.12 -6.97
C SER A 202 17.93 -41.17 -5.87
N ARG A 203 16.63 -40.89 -5.85
CA ARG A 203 16.00 -40.03 -4.85
C ARG A 203 16.19 -40.65 -3.44
N PRO A 204 16.63 -39.88 -2.42
CA PRO A 204 16.86 -40.42 -1.08
C PRO A 204 15.60 -41.08 -0.51
N PRO A 205 15.70 -42.22 0.20
CA PRO A 205 14.54 -42.91 0.73
C PRO A 205 13.80 -42.00 1.70
N ARG A 206 12.52 -41.76 1.40
CA ARG A 206 11.61 -40.97 2.23
C ARG A 206 11.43 -41.71 3.56
N ASN A 207 12.08 -41.18 4.60
CA ASN A 207 12.06 -41.73 5.94
C ASN A 207 10.62 -41.75 6.50
N ARG A 208 10.16 -42.95 6.86
CA ARG A 208 8.81 -43.30 7.33
C ARG A 208 8.60 -43.01 8.83
N THR A 209 9.44 -42.17 9.45
CA THR A 209 9.37 -41.80 10.89
C THR A 209 8.16 -40.93 11.24
N TRP A 210 7.56 -40.23 10.28
CA TRP A 210 6.38 -39.39 10.57
C TRP A 210 5.18 -40.24 11.06
N LEU A 211 5.04 -41.48 10.58
CA LEU A 211 3.97 -42.36 11.05
C LEU A 211 4.11 -42.76 12.53
N TRP A 212 5.31 -42.70 13.11
CA TRP A 212 5.52 -43.00 14.53
C TRP A 212 5.27 -41.81 15.45
N ILE A 213 5.50 -40.58 14.98
CA ILE A 213 5.23 -39.36 15.76
C ILE A 213 3.72 -39.22 16.06
N GLY A 214 2.85 -39.60 15.12
CA GLY A 214 1.41 -39.59 15.33
C GLY A 214 0.91 -40.61 16.38
N ALA A 215 1.57 -41.76 16.50
CA ALA A 215 1.18 -42.81 17.45
C ALA A 215 1.57 -42.46 18.91
N VAL A 216 2.69 -41.76 19.11
CA VAL A 216 3.15 -41.33 20.45
C VAL A 216 2.26 -40.22 21.02
N VAL A 217 1.81 -39.28 20.17
CA VAL A 217 0.93 -38.19 20.60
C VAL A 217 -0.44 -38.71 21.03
N LEU A 218 -0.99 -39.71 20.33
CA LEU A 218 -2.30 -40.28 20.68
C LEU A 218 -2.25 -41.11 21.98
N ALA A 219 -1.13 -41.78 22.27
CA ALA A 219 -0.93 -42.48 23.53
C ALA A 219 -0.76 -41.54 24.74
N ALA A 220 -0.08 -40.39 24.54
CA ALA A 220 0.11 -39.40 25.60
C ALA A 220 -1.20 -38.71 26.01
N VAL A 221 -2.10 -38.44 25.05
CA VAL A 221 -3.41 -37.83 25.34
C VAL A 221 -4.34 -38.79 26.10
N LEU A 222 -4.24 -40.10 25.82
CA LEU A 222 -5.02 -41.11 26.55
C LEU A 222 -4.48 -41.39 27.96
N ALA A 223 -3.18 -41.20 28.21
CA ALA A 223 -2.59 -41.35 29.54
C ALA A 223 -2.79 -40.12 30.45
N GLY A 224 -2.90 -38.91 29.88
CA GLY A 224 -3.06 -37.66 30.64
C GLY A 224 -4.47 -37.37 31.19
N GLY A 225 -5.48 -38.13 30.78
CA GLY A 225 -6.89 -37.86 31.11
C GLY A 225 -7.40 -38.37 32.47
N ALA A 226 -6.59 -39.09 33.26
CA ALA A 226 -7.08 -39.86 34.40
C ALA A 226 -6.51 -39.49 35.79
N GLY A 227 -5.74 -38.40 35.94
CA GLY A 227 -4.99 -38.14 37.17
C GLY A 227 -5.16 -36.76 37.76
N LEU A 228 -6.34 -36.45 38.32
CA LEU A 228 -6.53 -35.21 39.09
C LEU A 228 -7.26 -35.46 40.41
N LEU A 229 -6.81 -36.46 41.17
CA LEU A 229 -7.05 -36.61 42.63
C LEU A 229 -5.89 -37.42 43.25
N GLY A 230 -5.16 -36.85 44.22
CA GLY A 230 -4.25 -37.58 45.11
C GLY A 230 -2.82 -37.03 45.16
N GLY A 231 -2.42 -36.51 46.32
CA GLY A 231 -1.12 -35.87 46.55
C GLY A 231 0.04 -36.79 46.91
N GLY A 232 1.23 -36.17 46.92
CA GLY A 232 2.39 -36.50 47.75
C GLY A 232 3.21 -37.75 47.38
N ALA A 233 4.35 -37.56 46.73
CA ALA A 233 5.62 -38.25 47.05
C ALA A 233 6.78 -37.70 46.19
N LEU A 234 7.96 -37.70 46.80
CA LEU A 234 9.26 -37.24 46.30
C LEU A 234 9.78 -38.05 45.10
N GLY A 235 10.51 -37.38 44.21
CA GLY A 235 11.65 -38.00 43.50
C GLY A 235 11.62 -37.89 41.97
N GLY A 236 12.67 -37.26 41.42
CA GLY A 236 13.17 -37.53 40.07
C GLY A 236 13.08 -36.35 39.09
N GLU A 237 13.97 -35.36 39.23
CA GLU A 237 14.25 -34.41 38.15
C GLU A 237 14.89 -35.15 36.96
N THR A 238 14.11 -35.32 35.91
CA THR A 238 14.62 -35.51 34.54
C THR A 238 14.55 -34.16 33.84
N PRO A 239 15.61 -33.71 33.13
CA PRO A 239 15.58 -32.44 32.43
C PRO A 239 14.53 -32.48 31.31
N ASN A 240 13.47 -31.71 31.47
CA ASN A 240 12.56 -31.41 30.37
C ASN A 240 13.29 -30.46 29.43
N ASP A 241 13.67 -30.96 28.25
CA ASP A 241 14.02 -30.10 27.13
C ASP A 241 12.78 -29.23 26.78
N PRO A 242 12.87 -27.90 26.88
CA PRO A 242 11.76 -27.05 26.47
C PRO A 242 11.56 -27.21 24.97
N SER A 243 10.42 -27.77 24.59
CA SER A 243 9.95 -27.77 23.22
C SER A 243 9.75 -26.31 22.79
N THR A 244 10.73 -25.78 22.06
CA THR A 244 10.69 -24.46 21.42
C THR A 244 9.70 -24.48 20.27
N SER A 245 8.41 -24.53 20.60
CA SER A 245 7.41 -23.95 19.72
C SER A 245 7.65 -22.43 19.80
N ALA A 246 8.29 -21.87 18.78
CA ALA A 246 8.57 -20.44 18.73
C ALA A 246 7.22 -19.70 18.69
N SER A 247 6.79 -19.21 19.84
CA SER A 247 5.74 -18.20 19.90
C SER A 247 6.18 -17.02 19.03
N PRO A 248 5.26 -16.38 18.30
CA PRO A 248 5.59 -15.15 17.60
C PRO A 248 6.20 -14.16 18.61
N PRO A 249 7.20 -13.35 18.20
CA PRO A 249 7.63 -12.19 18.96
C PRO A 249 6.40 -11.44 19.50
N LEU A 250 6.45 -10.95 20.74
CA LEU A 250 5.30 -10.31 21.40
C LEU A 250 4.62 -9.24 20.54
N TYR A 251 5.39 -8.56 19.69
CA TYR A 251 4.88 -7.61 18.72
C TYR A 251 3.94 -8.25 17.68
N GLU A 252 4.34 -9.35 17.05
CA GLU A 252 3.54 -10.08 16.06
C GLU A 252 2.26 -10.65 16.67
N ALA A 253 2.35 -11.23 17.87
CA ALA A 253 1.17 -11.71 18.59
C ALA A 253 0.18 -10.56 18.91
N THR A 254 0.71 -9.37 19.23
CA THR A 254 -0.10 -8.18 19.49
C THR A 254 -0.75 -7.67 18.21
N GLN A 255 0.00 -7.54 17.12
CA GLN A 255 -0.52 -7.10 15.82
C GLN A 255 -1.60 -8.04 15.29
N LEU A 256 -1.35 -9.35 15.36
CA LEU A 256 -2.32 -10.37 14.98
C LEU A 256 -3.62 -10.23 15.77
N SER A 257 -3.53 -10.04 17.08
CA SER A 257 -4.70 -9.86 17.95
C SER A 257 -5.49 -8.58 17.60
N LEU A 258 -4.78 -7.47 17.40
CA LEU A 258 -5.37 -6.18 17.03
C LEU A 258 -6.07 -6.24 15.66
N ASN A 259 -5.43 -6.87 14.67
CA ASN A 259 -5.99 -7.02 13.33
C ASN A 259 -7.19 -7.97 13.35
N LYS A 260 -7.07 -9.13 14.03
CA LYS A 260 -8.15 -10.12 14.11
C LYS A 260 -9.42 -9.53 14.70
N ALA A 261 -9.31 -8.63 15.67
CA ALA A 261 -10.46 -7.93 16.26
C ALA A 261 -11.23 -7.03 15.26
N LYS A 262 -10.63 -6.69 14.10
CA LYS A 262 -11.29 -5.92 13.04
C LYS A 262 -12.20 -6.78 12.16
N PHE A 263 -12.04 -8.10 12.17
CA PHE A 263 -12.80 -9.00 11.29
C PHE A 263 -13.89 -9.73 12.07
N ASP A 264 -15.13 -9.57 11.62
CA ASP A 264 -16.26 -10.35 12.13
C ASP A 264 -16.22 -11.80 11.62
N ALA A 265 -17.18 -12.62 12.06
CA ALA A 265 -17.26 -14.02 11.67
C ALA A 265 -17.49 -14.24 10.17
N GLU A 266 -18.08 -13.28 9.46
CA GLU A 266 -18.36 -13.38 8.01
C GLU A 266 -17.09 -13.10 7.20
N LEU A 267 -16.27 -12.13 7.61
CA LEU A 267 -15.01 -11.77 6.95
C LEU A 267 -13.80 -12.59 7.40
N ALA A 268 -13.80 -13.15 8.61
CA ALA A 268 -12.66 -13.89 9.14
C ALA A 268 -12.14 -15.00 8.19
N PRO A 269 -12.98 -15.82 7.52
CA PRO A 269 -12.48 -16.89 6.65
C PRO A 269 -11.71 -16.42 5.42
N ILE A 270 -11.99 -15.22 4.89
CA ILE A 270 -11.25 -14.66 3.74
C ILE A 270 -10.03 -13.87 4.19
N ALA A 271 -10.05 -13.35 5.42
CA ALA A 271 -8.94 -12.59 6.01
C ALA A 271 -7.88 -13.47 6.67
N GLU A 272 -8.23 -14.67 7.15
CA GLU A 272 -7.35 -15.54 7.95
C GLU A 272 -5.95 -15.74 7.34
N PRO A 273 -5.79 -16.05 6.04
CA PRO A 273 -4.46 -16.22 5.44
C PRO A 273 -3.60 -14.95 5.42
N TRP A 274 -4.20 -13.78 5.60
CA TRP A 274 -3.52 -12.48 5.58
C TRP A 274 -3.13 -11.99 6.98
N LEU A 275 -3.85 -12.40 8.02
CA LEU A 275 -3.74 -11.81 9.36
C LEU A 275 -2.31 -11.76 9.96
N PRO A 276 -1.42 -12.74 9.73
CA PRO A 276 -0.04 -12.67 10.24
C PRO A 276 0.79 -11.54 9.63
N GLU A 277 0.42 -11.10 8.44
CA GLU A 277 1.23 -10.23 7.58
C GLU A 277 0.66 -8.80 7.46
N LEU A 278 -0.62 -8.64 7.77
CA LEU A 278 -1.29 -7.33 7.71
C LEU A 278 -0.87 -6.44 8.87
N GLY A 279 -0.94 -5.14 8.64
CA GLY A 279 -0.84 -4.12 9.67
C GLY A 279 -1.82 -2.98 9.41
N GLY A 280 -2.04 -2.15 10.44
CA GLY A 280 -2.80 -0.90 10.30
C GLY A 280 -4.23 -1.08 9.81
N CYS A 281 -4.91 -2.15 10.23
CA CYS A 281 -6.28 -2.41 9.82
C CYS A 281 -7.27 -1.41 10.43
N ALA A 282 -8.16 -0.85 9.60
CA ALA A 282 -9.20 0.09 9.96
C ALA A 282 -10.56 -0.33 9.37
N LEU A 283 -11.61 -0.19 10.18
CA LEU A 283 -12.99 -0.51 9.81
C LEU A 283 -13.70 0.71 9.22
N ASP A 284 -14.70 0.51 8.36
CA ASP A 284 -15.53 1.59 7.79
C ASP A 284 -16.22 2.48 8.83
N THR A 285 -16.46 1.94 10.03
CA THR A 285 -17.07 2.66 11.15
C THR A 285 -16.07 3.42 12.03
N GLU A 286 -14.76 3.30 11.77
CA GLU A 286 -13.72 3.94 12.57
C GLU A 286 -13.34 5.31 12.00
N VAL A 287 -12.89 6.21 12.88
CA VAL A 287 -12.41 7.53 12.46
C VAL A 287 -11.18 7.35 11.56
N GLY A 288 -11.27 7.83 10.31
CA GLY A 288 -10.23 7.63 9.30
C GLY A 288 -10.22 6.25 8.64
N GLY A 289 -11.25 5.43 8.88
CA GLY A 289 -11.48 4.19 8.16
C GLY A 289 -11.89 4.40 6.69
N PRO A 290 -11.96 3.33 5.89
CA PRO A 290 -12.40 3.42 4.51
C PRO A 290 -13.86 3.87 4.41
N GLU A 291 -14.21 4.62 3.36
CA GLU A 291 -15.62 4.84 3.02
C GLU A 291 -16.28 3.52 2.66
N LEU A 292 -17.55 3.35 3.03
CA LEU A 292 -18.33 2.16 2.69
C LEU A 292 -18.92 2.29 1.27
N PRO A 293 -18.45 1.53 0.28
CA PRO A 293 -18.94 1.61 -1.09
C PRO A 293 -20.39 1.13 -1.23
N ALA A 294 -21.09 1.59 -2.27
CA ALA A 294 -22.46 1.19 -2.52
C ALA A 294 -22.59 -0.34 -2.73
N GLY A 295 -23.46 -0.98 -1.95
CA GLY A 295 -23.69 -2.43 -1.99
C GLY A 295 -22.78 -3.24 -1.06
N GLU A 296 -21.89 -2.59 -0.31
CA GLU A 296 -21.10 -3.20 0.76
C GLU A 296 -21.79 -3.00 2.12
N LYS A 297 -21.78 -4.06 2.93
CA LYS A 297 -22.28 -4.09 4.32
C LYS A 297 -21.15 -3.79 5.32
N ARG A 298 -19.91 -4.16 4.97
CA ARG A 298 -18.71 -3.95 5.80
C ARG A 298 -17.49 -3.78 4.91
N HIS A 299 -16.59 -2.88 5.28
CA HIS A 299 -15.30 -2.71 4.60
C HIS A 299 -14.17 -2.59 5.64
N VAL A 300 -13.17 -3.47 5.54
CA VAL A 300 -11.91 -3.37 6.29
C VAL A 300 -10.77 -3.03 5.35
N PHE A 301 -10.06 -1.96 5.66
CA PHE A 301 -8.84 -1.57 4.97
C PHE A 301 -7.63 -1.96 5.81
N CYS A 302 -6.60 -2.55 5.22
CA CYS A 302 -5.36 -2.90 5.87
C CYS A 302 -4.16 -2.57 4.98
N ARG A 303 -2.96 -2.56 5.56
CA ARG A 303 -1.69 -2.43 4.84
C ARG A 303 -0.96 -3.75 4.82
N TYR A 304 -0.40 -4.09 3.66
CA TYR A 304 0.60 -5.15 3.51
C TYR A 304 1.76 -4.59 2.71
N LEU A 305 2.88 -4.28 3.37
CA LEU A 305 4.00 -3.57 2.74
C LEU A 305 3.50 -2.30 2.02
N SER A 306 3.67 -2.20 0.70
CA SER A 306 3.19 -1.11 -0.15
C SER A 306 1.79 -1.34 -0.75
N LEU A 307 1.13 -2.46 -0.42
CA LEU A 307 -0.22 -2.77 -0.89
C LEU A 307 -1.28 -2.18 0.03
N SER A 308 -2.29 -1.59 -0.60
CA SER A 308 -3.59 -1.31 -0.01
C SER A 308 -4.44 -2.58 -0.09
N VAL A 309 -4.79 -3.20 1.03
CA VAL A 309 -5.58 -4.44 1.06
C VAL A 309 -6.97 -4.14 1.61
N HIS A 310 -7.99 -4.56 0.87
CA HIS A 310 -9.39 -4.28 1.15
C HIS A 310 -10.14 -5.59 1.30
N PHE A 311 -10.89 -5.71 2.38
CA PHE A 311 -11.82 -6.82 2.63
C PHE A 311 -13.23 -6.26 2.66
N ALA A 312 -14.09 -6.79 1.80
CA ALA A 312 -15.46 -6.33 1.63
C ALA A 312 -16.44 -7.47 1.91
N LEU A 313 -17.47 -7.18 2.71
CA LEU A 313 -18.66 -8.00 2.84
C LEU A 313 -19.78 -7.30 2.08
N TYR A 314 -20.35 -7.94 1.08
CA TYR A 314 -21.43 -7.37 0.28
C TYR A 314 -22.80 -7.65 0.88
N GLU A 315 -23.76 -6.76 0.63
CA GLU A 315 -25.17 -6.93 1.04
C GLU A 315 -25.80 -8.22 0.47
N SER A 316 -25.34 -8.65 -0.70
CA SER A 316 -25.78 -9.88 -1.37
C SER A 316 -24.74 -10.41 -2.35
N LEU A 317 -24.91 -11.66 -2.79
CA LEU A 317 -24.10 -12.24 -3.86
C LEU A 317 -24.21 -11.45 -5.17
N ASP A 318 -25.38 -10.89 -5.48
CA ASP A 318 -25.57 -10.07 -6.68
C ASP A 318 -24.75 -8.78 -6.63
N LYS A 319 -24.69 -8.13 -5.45
CA LYS A 319 -23.85 -6.94 -5.25
C LYS A 319 -22.37 -7.28 -5.37
N LYS A 320 -21.92 -8.40 -4.78
CA LYS A 320 -20.55 -8.90 -4.95
C LYS A 320 -20.23 -9.17 -6.43
N ASN A 321 -21.13 -9.84 -7.14
CA ASN A 321 -20.95 -10.18 -8.56
C ASN A 321 -20.91 -8.93 -9.44
N ALA A 322 -21.71 -7.91 -9.13
CA ALA A 322 -21.66 -6.61 -9.80
C ALA A 322 -20.32 -5.90 -9.56
N ALA A 323 -19.82 -5.89 -8.32
CA ALA A 323 -18.52 -5.31 -7.97
C ALA A 323 -17.34 -6.03 -8.66
N ARG A 324 -17.40 -7.37 -8.76
CA ARG A 324 -16.45 -8.15 -9.55
C ARG A 324 -16.51 -7.81 -11.04
N THR A 325 -17.72 -7.74 -11.61
CA THR A 325 -17.94 -7.42 -13.03
C THR A 325 -17.39 -6.04 -13.37
N HIS A 326 -17.58 -5.06 -12.49
CA HIS A 326 -17.02 -3.73 -12.63
C HIS A 326 -15.48 -3.77 -12.73
N ARG A 327 -14.80 -4.51 -11.84
CA ARG A 327 -13.34 -4.69 -11.90
C ARG A 327 -12.88 -5.44 -13.15
N GLN A 328 -13.64 -6.44 -13.58
CA GLN A 328 -13.36 -7.13 -14.84
C GLN A 328 -13.43 -6.16 -16.04
N GLN A 329 -14.44 -5.28 -16.07
CA GLN A 329 -14.55 -4.24 -17.11
C GLN A 329 -13.38 -3.27 -17.07
N MET A 330 -12.93 -2.85 -15.88
CA MET A 330 -11.72 -2.03 -15.74
C MET A 330 -10.49 -2.74 -16.35
N GLY A 331 -10.30 -4.04 -16.09
CA GLY A 331 -9.21 -4.81 -16.69
C GLY A 331 -9.26 -4.88 -18.22
N VAL A 332 -10.46 -4.89 -18.82
CA VAL A 332 -10.63 -4.86 -20.29
C VAL A 332 -10.33 -3.48 -20.86
N VAL A 333 -10.93 -2.43 -20.31
CA VAL A 333 -10.82 -1.05 -20.83
C VAL A 333 -9.39 -0.52 -20.66
N ASN A 334 -8.75 -0.82 -19.53
CA ASN A 334 -7.46 -0.25 -19.15
C ASN A 334 -6.28 -1.18 -19.41
N ARG A 335 -6.44 -2.21 -20.26
CA ARG A 335 -5.35 -3.16 -20.58
C ARG A 335 -4.08 -2.47 -21.10
N ALA A 336 -4.23 -1.32 -21.76
CA ALA A 336 -3.10 -0.51 -22.22
C ALA A 336 -2.28 0.11 -21.07
N LEU A 337 -2.90 0.37 -19.91
CA LEU A 337 -2.22 0.93 -18.73
C LEU A 337 -1.39 -0.11 -17.97
N ALA A 338 -1.70 -1.39 -18.15
CA ALA A 338 -1.05 -2.47 -17.42
C ALA A 338 -0.78 -3.68 -18.32
N PRO A 339 0.32 -3.64 -19.11
CA PRO A 339 0.78 -4.79 -19.87
C PRO A 339 0.89 -6.05 -18.99
N GLY A 340 0.55 -7.21 -19.55
CA GLY A 340 0.66 -8.50 -18.86
C GLY A 340 -0.54 -8.88 -17.97
N LEU A 341 -1.60 -8.06 -17.93
CA LEU A 341 -2.83 -8.34 -17.21
C LEU A 341 -3.56 -9.58 -17.78
N ARG A 342 -3.88 -10.54 -16.92
CA ARG A 342 -4.60 -11.78 -17.28
C ARG A 342 -6.11 -11.56 -17.35
N GLU A 343 -6.76 -12.37 -18.19
CA GLU A 343 -8.22 -12.42 -18.22
C GLU A 343 -8.77 -12.98 -16.91
N ALA A 344 -9.94 -12.46 -16.52
CA ALA A 344 -10.68 -12.98 -15.37
C ALA A 344 -10.94 -14.47 -15.54
N ALA A 345 -10.74 -15.23 -14.46
CA ALA A 345 -10.84 -16.69 -14.50
C ALA A 345 -11.41 -17.25 -13.19
N LYS A 346 -11.94 -18.45 -13.27
CA LYS A 346 -12.12 -19.29 -12.08
C LYS A 346 -10.77 -19.79 -11.60
N ALA A 347 -10.57 -19.77 -10.30
CA ALA A 347 -9.33 -20.22 -9.68
C ALA A 347 -9.60 -20.88 -8.33
N THR A 348 -8.57 -21.51 -7.79
CA THR A 348 -8.55 -22.08 -6.45
C THR A 348 -7.59 -21.24 -5.60
N GLY A 349 -8.04 -20.79 -4.43
CA GLY A 349 -7.23 -20.03 -3.50
C GLY A 349 -6.01 -20.83 -3.08
N GLY A 350 -4.83 -20.22 -3.13
CA GLY A 350 -3.57 -20.93 -2.95
C GLY A 350 -3.31 -21.36 -1.50
N ALA A 351 -3.83 -20.61 -0.53
CA ALA A 351 -3.73 -20.94 0.90
C ALA A 351 -5.01 -21.60 1.43
N SER A 352 -6.18 -21.10 1.02
CA SER A 352 -7.48 -21.60 1.47
C SER A 352 -7.92 -22.87 0.77
N GLY A 353 -7.43 -23.14 -0.45
CA GLY A 353 -7.91 -24.22 -1.31
C GLY A 353 -9.35 -24.04 -1.80
N ALA A 354 -9.98 -22.88 -1.54
CA ALA A 354 -11.37 -22.64 -1.87
C ALA A 354 -11.55 -22.28 -3.36
N PRO A 355 -12.60 -22.78 -4.04
CA PRO A 355 -12.94 -22.34 -5.38
C PRO A 355 -13.49 -20.91 -5.36
N GLY A 356 -13.13 -20.14 -6.38
CA GLY A 356 -13.51 -18.74 -6.45
C GLY A 356 -13.23 -18.08 -7.80
N SER A 357 -13.31 -16.76 -7.81
CA SER A 357 -13.10 -15.94 -9.01
C SER A 357 -11.91 -15.01 -8.81
N TYR A 358 -11.02 -14.99 -9.79
CA TYR A 358 -9.80 -14.20 -9.83
C TYR A 358 -9.87 -13.17 -10.94
N VAL A 359 -9.60 -11.90 -10.63
CA VAL A 359 -9.59 -10.80 -11.60
C VAL A 359 -8.37 -9.92 -11.39
N GLU A 360 -7.56 -9.73 -12.43
CA GLU A 360 -6.56 -8.66 -12.49
C GLU A 360 -7.21 -7.43 -13.15
N TYR A 361 -7.00 -6.24 -12.58
CA TYR A 361 -7.58 -5.00 -13.10
C TYR A 361 -6.61 -3.83 -12.96
N ALA A 362 -6.75 -2.86 -13.87
CA ALA A 362 -6.09 -1.56 -13.77
C ALA A 362 -7.16 -0.48 -13.93
N GLY A 363 -7.03 0.63 -13.22
CA GLY A 363 -8.01 1.71 -13.27
C GLY A 363 -7.58 2.90 -12.43
N ASN A 364 -8.43 3.91 -12.33
CA ASN A 364 -8.17 5.02 -11.41
C ASN A 364 -8.61 4.60 -10.01
N GLY A 365 -7.71 4.72 -9.04
CA GLY A 365 -8.01 4.58 -7.63
C GLY A 365 -8.87 5.75 -7.13
N HIS A 366 -9.22 5.73 -5.85
CA HIS A 366 -10.05 6.76 -5.23
C HIS A 366 -9.43 8.16 -5.31
N ASP A 367 -8.10 8.27 -5.32
CA ASP A 367 -7.34 9.51 -5.45
C ASP A 367 -7.12 9.95 -6.92
N GLY A 368 -7.74 9.24 -7.88
CA GLY A 368 -7.60 9.48 -9.30
C GLY A 368 -6.30 8.97 -9.92
N ARG A 369 -5.38 8.38 -9.13
CA ARG A 369 -4.12 7.83 -9.65
C ARG A 369 -4.33 6.43 -10.24
N PRO A 370 -3.56 6.02 -11.25
CA PRO A 370 -3.68 4.69 -11.83
C PRO A 370 -3.21 3.63 -10.83
N VAL A 371 -4.12 2.74 -10.45
CA VAL A 371 -3.89 1.58 -9.59
C VAL A 371 -4.01 0.29 -10.38
N CYS A 372 -3.17 -0.66 -10.01
CA CYS A 372 -3.17 -2.03 -10.51
C CYS A 372 -3.49 -2.94 -9.35
N GLY A 373 -4.44 -3.84 -9.53
CA GLY A 373 -4.97 -4.63 -8.44
C GLY A 373 -5.38 -6.03 -8.84
N VAL A 374 -5.50 -6.85 -7.81
CA VAL A 374 -6.05 -8.21 -7.88
C VAL A 374 -7.29 -8.25 -7.03
N TRP A 375 -8.33 -8.90 -7.55
CA TRP A 375 -9.54 -9.25 -6.84
C TRP A 375 -9.63 -10.76 -6.71
N TRP A 376 -10.05 -11.21 -5.53
CA TRP A 376 -10.34 -12.60 -5.21
C TRP A 376 -11.63 -12.68 -4.38
N ASP A 377 -12.54 -13.55 -4.79
CA ASP A 377 -13.72 -13.90 -4.00
C ASP A 377 -14.02 -15.39 -4.07
N ARG A 378 -14.54 -15.94 -2.98
CA ARG A 378 -14.96 -17.35 -2.90
C ARG A 378 -16.36 -17.52 -3.46
N ASP A 379 -16.63 -18.69 -4.04
CA ASP A 379 -17.95 -18.99 -4.61
C ASP A 379 -19.03 -19.20 -3.53
N ASP A 380 -18.64 -19.49 -2.28
CA ASP A 380 -19.52 -19.86 -1.16
C ASP A 380 -19.83 -18.70 -0.18
N SER A 381 -19.35 -17.48 -0.45
CA SER A 381 -19.54 -16.33 0.45
C SER A 381 -19.90 -15.04 -0.30
N ALA A 382 -20.48 -14.07 0.42
CA ALA A 382 -20.65 -12.70 -0.07
C ALA A 382 -19.43 -11.81 0.20
N THR A 383 -18.27 -12.40 0.48
CA THR A 383 -17.03 -11.68 0.81
C THR A 383 -16.06 -11.65 -0.36
N ALA A 384 -15.25 -10.60 -0.44
CA ALA A 384 -14.14 -10.49 -1.37
C ALA A 384 -12.94 -9.85 -0.67
N VAL A 385 -11.75 -10.19 -1.15
CA VAL A 385 -10.52 -9.46 -0.88
C VAL A 385 -10.00 -8.90 -2.19
N TYR A 386 -9.59 -7.64 -2.18
CA TYR A 386 -8.85 -7.07 -3.28
C TYR A 386 -7.71 -6.21 -2.75
N PHE A 387 -6.64 -6.15 -3.51
CA PHE A 387 -5.48 -5.38 -3.12
C PHE A 387 -4.90 -4.65 -4.30
N GLU A 388 -4.45 -3.43 -4.03
CA GLU A 388 -4.09 -2.44 -5.03
C GLU A 388 -2.73 -1.82 -4.72
N THR A 389 -2.04 -1.44 -5.78
CA THR A 389 -0.78 -0.69 -5.73
C THR A 389 -0.73 0.27 -6.93
N PRO A 390 0.01 1.39 -6.87
CA PRO A 390 0.17 2.25 -8.04
C PRO A 390 0.74 1.45 -9.22
N CYS A 391 0.14 1.56 -10.40
CA CYS A 391 0.57 0.74 -11.55
C CYS A 391 2.05 0.95 -11.92
N ALA A 392 2.48 2.22 -12.03
CA ALA A 392 3.82 2.57 -12.47
C ALA A 392 4.89 2.30 -11.39
N ALA A 393 4.65 2.76 -10.16
CA ALA A 393 5.61 2.68 -9.07
C ALA A 393 5.59 1.32 -8.33
N GLY A 394 4.44 0.62 -8.34
CA GLY A 394 4.25 -0.61 -7.59
C GLY A 394 4.68 -1.87 -8.34
N ILE A 395 4.24 -2.02 -9.59
CA ILE A 395 4.53 -3.24 -10.38
C ILE A 395 5.32 -2.98 -11.66
N ALA A 396 5.32 -1.76 -12.21
CA ALA A 396 5.97 -1.44 -13.49
C ALA A 396 5.60 -2.44 -14.63
N GLY A 397 4.37 -2.95 -14.63
CA GLY A 397 3.89 -3.99 -15.56
C GLY A 397 4.25 -5.44 -15.20
N ASN A 398 5.00 -5.67 -14.12
CA ASN A 398 5.32 -7.00 -13.62
C ASN A 398 4.29 -7.48 -12.57
N TRP A 399 3.30 -8.23 -13.05
CA TRP A 399 2.23 -8.79 -12.24
C TRP A 399 2.64 -9.95 -11.32
N ASP A 400 3.84 -10.50 -11.47
CA ASP A 400 4.21 -11.72 -10.76
C ASP A 400 4.26 -11.52 -9.25
N ALA A 401 4.64 -10.33 -8.78
CA ALA A 401 4.57 -9.99 -7.36
C ALA A 401 3.15 -10.03 -6.81
N LEU A 402 2.16 -9.44 -7.49
CA LEU A 402 0.76 -9.46 -7.05
C LEU A 402 0.17 -10.88 -7.12
N ARG A 403 0.53 -11.66 -8.14
CA ARG A 403 0.11 -13.06 -8.28
C ARG A 403 0.69 -13.94 -7.19
N ASP A 404 1.95 -13.72 -6.83
CA ASP A 404 2.64 -14.43 -5.76
C ASP A 404 2.02 -14.11 -4.39
N VAL A 405 1.72 -12.83 -4.13
CA VAL A 405 0.93 -12.44 -2.95
C VAL A 405 -0.41 -13.17 -2.93
N TRP A 406 -1.20 -13.08 -4.01
CA TRP A 406 -2.48 -13.79 -4.11
C TRP A 406 -2.32 -15.29 -3.82
N LYS A 407 -1.34 -15.98 -4.41
CA LYS A 407 -1.13 -17.41 -4.18
C LYS A 407 -0.87 -17.75 -2.72
N ARG A 408 -0.20 -16.88 -1.96
CA ARG A 408 0.09 -17.12 -0.54
C ARG A 408 -1.06 -16.78 0.40
N THR A 409 -2.03 -15.97 -0.05
CA THR A 409 -3.03 -15.37 0.84
C THR A 409 -4.48 -15.59 0.41
N SER A 410 -4.74 -16.31 -0.67
CA SER A 410 -6.10 -16.58 -1.20
C SER A 410 -6.73 -17.88 -0.76
#